data_AF-A0AAF0RMV5-F1
#
_entry.id   AF-A0AAF0RMV5-F1
#
_cell.length_a   1.000
_cell.length_b   1.000
_cell.length_c   1.000
_cell.angle_alpha   90.00
_cell.angle_beta   90.00
_cell.angle_gamma   90.00
#
_symmetry.space_group_name_H-M   'P 1'
#
loop_
_entity.id
_entity.type
_entity.pdbx_description
1 polymer ?
#
loop_
_entity_poly.entity_id
_entity_poly.type
_entity_poly.pdbx_seq_one_letter_code
_entity_poly.pdbx_strand_id
1 'polypeptide(L)'
;MWDAREELPGHLAGRIADQLAAYDEFLGPGDGWTLTDDDRSILPDPATLALVLSAHVYRDAEGVAFPARGYILNVYREGSAGHLALRFRVGSARAVKRMPSNTVQITIAGPLRDGERLSIDSDLVEGVLRGLVSAWDPDSAAVYDDDAAVAAEGRGKFAPVIGQRTWVSDRLGIVQTSTSRVRVQPGNGGRYLIADETLDSASAVDEVWASLQANDVTEIHRAVSVR
;
A
#
# COMPACT_ATOMS: atom_id res chain seq x y z
N MET A 1 3.07 5.69 2.34
CA MET A 1 3.80 5.98 3.61
C MET A 1 2.88 6.78 4.50
N TRP A 2 2.89 6.56 5.82
CA TRP A 2 2.12 7.39 6.77
C TRP A 2 2.90 7.61 8.07
N ASP A 3 2.40 8.50 8.93
CA ASP A 3 3.07 8.91 10.16
C ASP A 3 3.33 7.75 11.13
N ALA A 4 4.49 7.79 11.79
CA ALA A 4 4.94 6.78 12.72
C ALA A 4 4.26 6.99 14.08
N ARG A 5 3.15 6.30 14.30
CA ARG A 5 2.45 6.28 15.59
C ARG A 5 2.58 4.92 16.28
N GLU A 6 2.62 4.93 17.61
CA GLU A 6 2.42 3.71 18.40
C GLU A 6 1.01 3.19 18.11
N GLU A 7 0.90 1.96 17.63
CA GLU A 7 -0.39 1.28 17.42
C GLU A 7 -0.51 0.08 18.35
N LEU A 8 -1.64 -0.01 19.06
CA LEU A 8 -1.97 -1.19 19.85
C LEU A 8 -2.31 -2.35 18.90
N PRO A 9 -1.91 -3.60 19.23
CA PRO A 9 -2.20 -4.78 18.39
C PRO A 9 -3.65 -4.90 17.95
N GLY A 10 -4.61 -4.60 18.83
CA GLY A 10 -6.04 -4.71 18.52
C GLY A 10 -6.51 -3.70 17.46
N HIS A 11 -6.01 -2.46 17.50
CA HIS A 11 -6.35 -1.46 16.47
C HIS A 11 -5.72 -1.82 15.12
N LEU A 12 -4.48 -2.30 15.16
CA LEU A 12 -3.79 -2.78 13.96
C LEU A 12 -4.50 -3.99 13.36
N ALA A 13 -4.93 -4.94 14.20
CA ALA A 13 -5.68 -6.12 13.78
C ALA A 13 -7.00 -5.77 13.11
N GLY A 14 -7.77 -4.82 13.69
CA GLY A 14 -9.01 -4.34 13.08
C GLY A 14 -8.80 -3.74 11.69
N ARG A 15 -7.80 -2.88 11.55
CA ARG A 15 -7.50 -2.24 10.25
C ARG A 15 -7.02 -3.25 9.20
N ILE A 16 -6.22 -4.23 9.60
CA ILE A 16 -5.81 -5.33 8.71
C ILE A 16 -7.03 -6.17 8.32
N ALA A 17 -7.90 -6.52 9.28
CA ALA A 17 -9.14 -7.27 9.00
C ALA A 17 -10.00 -6.56 7.96
N ASP A 18 -10.24 -5.25 8.14
CA ASP A 18 -11.02 -4.43 7.19
C ASP A 18 -10.39 -4.41 5.80
N GLN A 19 -9.05 -4.30 5.72
CA GLN A 19 -8.33 -4.34 4.45
C GLN A 19 -8.44 -5.72 3.76
N LEU A 20 -8.22 -6.81 4.50
CA LEU A 20 -8.31 -8.16 3.95
C LEU A 20 -9.73 -8.48 3.47
N ALA A 21 -10.75 -8.06 4.23
CA ALA A 21 -12.15 -8.21 3.85
C ALA A 21 -12.49 -7.41 2.58
N ALA A 22 -11.97 -6.19 2.44
CA ALA A 22 -12.14 -5.40 1.23
C ALA A 22 -11.49 -6.08 0.01
N TYR A 23 -10.36 -6.76 0.19
CA TYR A 23 -9.69 -7.49 -0.89
C TYR A 23 -10.37 -8.80 -1.27
N ASP A 24 -11.05 -9.45 -0.33
CA ASP A 24 -11.78 -10.67 -0.60
C ASP A 24 -12.89 -10.49 -1.63
N GLU A 25 -13.54 -9.31 -1.65
CA GLU A 25 -14.54 -8.95 -2.65
C GLU A 25 -13.98 -8.95 -4.09
N PHE A 26 -12.76 -8.40 -4.27
CA PHE A 26 -12.12 -8.29 -5.59
C PHE A 26 -11.39 -9.56 -6.03
N LEU A 27 -10.83 -10.32 -5.09
CA LEU A 27 -10.14 -11.58 -5.38
C LEU A 27 -11.10 -12.71 -5.79
N GLY A 28 -12.36 -12.63 -5.34
CA GLY A 28 -13.37 -13.66 -5.55
C GLY A 28 -13.07 -14.95 -4.78
N PRO A 29 -13.72 -16.08 -5.15
CA PRO A 29 -13.53 -17.37 -4.50
C PRO A 29 -12.07 -17.84 -4.55
N GLY A 30 -11.61 -18.50 -3.49
CA GLY A 30 -10.24 -19.01 -3.37
C GLY A 30 -9.96 -19.55 -1.97
N ASP A 31 -8.71 -19.88 -1.71
CA ASP A 31 -8.26 -20.29 -0.37
C ASP A 31 -8.39 -19.14 0.63
N GLY A 32 -8.27 -19.45 1.92
CA GLY A 32 -8.18 -18.42 2.96
C GLY A 32 -6.88 -17.63 2.89
N TRP A 33 -6.80 -16.56 3.68
CA TRP A 33 -5.54 -15.86 3.91
C TRP A 33 -4.55 -16.77 4.62
N THR A 34 -3.28 -16.72 4.21
CA THR A 34 -2.21 -17.58 4.72
C THR A 34 -1.01 -16.74 5.13
N LEU A 35 -0.36 -17.09 6.23
CA LEU A 35 0.90 -16.48 6.66
C LEU A 35 2.05 -16.93 5.76
N THR A 36 2.88 -16.00 5.29
CA THR A 36 4.03 -16.33 4.45
C THR A 36 5.13 -17.08 5.22
N ASP A 37 5.22 -16.88 6.53
CA ASP A 37 6.34 -17.37 7.33
C ASP A 37 6.23 -18.87 7.66
N ASP A 38 4.99 -19.39 7.79
CA ASP A 38 4.72 -20.78 8.23
C ASP A 38 3.61 -21.49 7.45
N ASP A 39 3.12 -20.91 6.35
CA ASP A 39 2.01 -21.40 5.51
C ASP A 39 0.72 -21.74 6.28
N ARG A 40 0.53 -21.15 7.47
CA ARG A 40 -0.67 -21.36 8.26
C ARG A 40 -1.80 -20.45 7.77
N SER A 41 -2.96 -21.06 7.49
CA SER A 41 -4.19 -20.30 7.22
C SER A 41 -4.65 -19.51 8.44
N ILE A 42 -5.11 -18.29 8.20
CA ILE A 42 -5.61 -17.36 9.20
C ILE A 42 -7.02 -16.90 8.82
N LEU A 43 -7.84 -16.71 9.84
CA LEU A 43 -9.10 -16.02 9.67
C LEU A 43 -8.83 -14.50 9.67
N PRO A 44 -9.34 -13.74 8.70
CA PRO A 44 -9.14 -12.30 8.62
C PRO A 44 -10.06 -11.55 9.61
N ASP A 45 -10.19 -12.04 10.84
CA ASP A 45 -10.96 -11.41 11.90
C ASP A 45 -10.04 -10.71 12.91
N PRO A 46 -10.49 -9.61 13.55
CA PRO A 46 -9.64 -8.84 14.45
C PRO A 46 -9.07 -9.63 15.64
N ALA A 47 -9.80 -10.61 16.17
CA ALA A 47 -9.35 -11.37 17.34
C ALA A 47 -8.21 -12.32 16.97
N THR A 48 -8.37 -13.07 15.88
CA THR A 48 -7.32 -13.93 15.33
C THR A 48 -6.09 -13.11 14.93
N LEU A 49 -6.29 -12.00 14.21
CA LEU A 49 -5.19 -11.14 13.76
C LEU A 49 -4.44 -10.49 14.93
N ALA A 50 -5.11 -10.14 16.04
CA ALA A 50 -4.43 -9.61 17.22
C ALA A 50 -3.48 -10.63 17.87
N LEU A 51 -3.88 -11.91 17.92
CA LEU A 51 -3.02 -13.00 18.41
C LEU A 51 -1.84 -13.23 17.47
N VAL A 52 -2.10 -13.24 16.15
CA VAL A 52 -1.07 -13.38 15.13
C VAL A 52 -0.06 -12.24 15.21
N LEU A 53 -0.51 -10.98 15.25
CA LEU A 53 0.36 -9.80 15.38
C LEU A 53 1.22 -9.85 16.64
N SER A 54 0.66 -10.31 17.76
CA SER A 54 1.41 -10.45 19.02
C SER A 54 2.58 -11.43 18.89
N ALA A 55 2.47 -12.46 18.04
CA ALA A 55 3.56 -13.38 17.73
C ALA A 55 4.58 -12.79 16.74
N HIS A 56 4.14 -11.86 15.88
CA HIS A 56 4.88 -11.24 14.79
C HIS A 56 5.41 -9.83 15.14
N VAL A 57 5.72 -9.63 16.43
CA VAL A 57 6.36 -8.41 16.90
C VAL A 57 7.76 -8.28 16.33
N TYR A 58 8.23 -7.05 16.11
CA TYR A 58 9.61 -6.81 15.68
C TYR A 58 10.60 -7.47 16.64
N ARG A 59 11.55 -8.21 16.09
CA ARG A 59 12.68 -8.80 16.82
C ARG A 59 14.00 -8.26 16.29
N ASP A 60 14.98 -8.03 17.17
CA ASP A 60 16.35 -7.69 16.75
C ASP A 60 17.11 -8.93 16.24
N ALA A 61 18.38 -8.76 15.91
CA ALA A 61 19.22 -9.83 15.36
C ALA A 61 19.41 -10.99 16.36
N GLU A 62 19.27 -10.70 17.65
CA GLU A 62 19.35 -11.64 18.77
C GLU A 62 17.99 -12.29 19.09
N GLY A 63 16.92 -11.94 18.38
CA GLY A 63 15.58 -12.52 18.54
C GLY A 63 14.75 -11.91 19.67
N VAL A 64 15.24 -10.84 20.31
CA VAL A 64 14.54 -10.16 21.42
C VAL A 64 13.36 -9.38 20.88
N ALA A 65 12.19 -9.55 21.49
CA ALA A 65 10.95 -8.88 21.08
C ALA A 65 10.92 -7.40 21.49
N PHE A 66 10.55 -6.52 20.57
CA PHE A 66 10.35 -5.08 20.82
C PHE A 66 8.96 -4.62 20.34
N PRO A 67 7.89 -4.80 21.14
CA PRO A 67 6.55 -4.30 20.82
C PRO A 67 6.51 -2.80 20.53
N ALA A 68 7.31 -2.02 21.26
CA ALA A 68 7.45 -0.59 21.03
C ALA A 68 8.07 -0.23 19.66
N ARG A 69 8.71 -1.18 18.97
CA ARG A 69 9.24 -0.98 17.59
C ARG A 69 8.26 -1.44 16.51
N GLY A 70 7.13 -2.04 16.89
CA GLY A 70 6.06 -2.43 15.98
C GLY A 70 6.01 -3.92 15.62
N TYR A 71 5.38 -4.18 14.48
CA TYR A 71 4.97 -5.50 14.00
C TYR A 71 5.32 -5.67 12.53
N ILE A 72 5.69 -6.89 12.16
CA ILE A 72 5.96 -7.29 10.78
C ILE A 72 5.10 -8.49 10.45
N LEU A 73 4.10 -8.32 9.58
CA LEU A 73 3.20 -9.40 9.18
C LEU A 73 3.25 -9.58 7.67
N ASN A 74 3.42 -10.82 7.21
CA ASN A 74 3.34 -11.17 5.79
C ASN A 74 2.19 -12.16 5.61
N VAL A 75 1.25 -11.83 4.74
CA VAL A 75 0.11 -12.70 4.41
C VAL A 75 -0.09 -12.74 2.91
N TYR A 76 -0.60 -13.85 2.40
CA TYR A 76 -0.96 -13.96 1.00
C TYR A 76 -2.28 -14.70 0.82
N ARG A 77 -2.89 -14.52 -0.34
CA ARG A 77 -4.09 -15.23 -0.76
C ARG A 77 -4.11 -15.39 -2.27
N GLU A 78 -4.54 -16.55 -2.72
CA GLU A 78 -4.86 -16.84 -4.11
C GLU A 78 -6.38 -16.89 -4.28
N GLY A 79 -6.90 -16.17 -5.25
CA GLY A 79 -8.31 -16.14 -5.61
C GLY A 79 -8.53 -16.25 -7.11
N SER A 80 -9.78 -16.40 -7.53
CA SER A 80 -10.18 -16.56 -8.93
C SER A 80 -9.75 -15.40 -9.83
N ALA A 81 -9.62 -14.18 -9.28
CA ALA A 81 -9.20 -12.99 -10.01
C ALA A 81 -7.68 -12.75 -9.99
N GLY A 82 -6.94 -13.42 -9.10
CA GLY A 82 -5.50 -13.18 -8.97
C GLY A 82 -4.90 -13.59 -7.64
N HIS A 83 -3.68 -13.11 -7.40
CA HIS A 83 -2.90 -13.34 -6.21
C HIS A 83 -2.59 -12.01 -5.54
N LEU A 84 -2.72 -11.96 -4.21
CA LEU A 84 -2.21 -10.85 -3.40
C LEU A 84 -1.24 -11.38 -2.35
N ALA A 85 -0.06 -10.75 -2.27
CA ALA A 85 0.86 -10.91 -1.15
C ALA A 85 1.07 -9.55 -0.47
N LEU A 86 0.76 -9.46 0.80
CA LEU A 86 0.82 -8.24 1.60
C LEU A 86 1.94 -8.35 2.61
N ARG A 87 2.69 -7.25 2.74
CA ARG A 87 3.70 -7.06 3.75
C ARG A 87 3.39 -5.82 4.56
N PHE A 88 3.11 -6.04 5.83
CA PHE A 88 2.90 -5.00 6.82
C PHE A 88 4.19 -4.78 7.61
N ARG A 89 4.62 -3.52 7.70
CA ARG A 89 5.62 -3.06 8.66
C ARG A 89 5.06 -1.84 9.35
N VAL A 90 4.56 -2.02 10.56
CA VAL A 90 3.80 -0.99 11.28
C VAL A 90 4.35 -0.85 12.70
N GLY A 91 4.87 0.33 13.06
CA GLY A 91 5.57 0.57 14.32
C GLY A 91 6.06 2.00 14.56
N SER A 92 6.48 2.25 15.80
CA SER A 92 6.97 3.56 16.27
C SER A 92 8.45 3.77 15.98
N ALA A 93 8.80 5.00 15.59
CA ALA A 93 10.16 5.46 15.42
C ALA A 93 10.76 5.87 16.76
N ARG A 94 11.85 5.22 17.21
CA ARG A 94 12.75 5.86 18.19
C ARG A 94 13.64 6.87 17.45
N ALA A 95 13.64 8.10 17.94
CA ALA A 95 14.21 9.32 17.35
C ALA A 95 15.71 9.33 17.00
N VAL A 96 16.45 8.20 17.06
CA VAL A 96 17.92 8.25 17.08
C VAL A 96 18.61 7.68 15.84
N LYS A 97 18.03 6.74 15.06
CA LYS A 97 18.69 6.22 13.84
C LYS A 97 17.65 5.76 12.80
N ARG A 98 17.81 6.22 11.54
CA ARG A 98 17.00 5.95 10.32
C ARG A 98 15.61 5.34 10.57
N MET A 99 14.60 6.20 10.50
CA MET A 99 13.18 5.86 10.68
C MET A 99 12.75 4.71 9.75
N PRO A 100 12.16 3.60 10.26
CA PRO A 100 11.22 2.85 9.45
C PRO A 100 9.99 3.73 9.25
N SER A 101 9.66 4.03 7.99
CA SER A 101 8.31 4.45 7.64
C SER A 101 7.37 3.29 7.91
N ASN A 102 6.21 3.57 8.46
CA ASN A 102 5.11 2.63 8.36
C ASN A 102 4.84 2.36 6.86
N THR A 103 4.87 1.09 6.48
CA THR A 103 4.68 0.66 5.09
C THR A 103 3.76 -0.55 5.03
N VAL A 104 2.80 -0.48 4.13
CA VAL A 104 2.13 -1.65 3.58
C VAL A 104 2.60 -1.76 2.14
N GLN A 105 3.12 -2.92 1.77
CA GLN A 105 3.45 -3.27 0.39
C GLN A 105 2.55 -4.40 -0.04
N ILE A 106 2.07 -4.35 -1.28
CA ILE A 106 1.15 -5.34 -1.84
C ILE A 106 1.70 -5.72 -3.20
N THR A 107 1.99 -7.00 -3.38
CA THR A 107 2.27 -7.58 -4.69
C THR A 107 0.97 -8.12 -5.26
N ILE A 108 0.65 -7.71 -6.48
CA ILE A 108 -0.52 -8.15 -7.22
C ILE A 108 -0.02 -8.99 -8.40
N ALA A 109 -0.57 -10.18 -8.60
CA ALA A 109 -0.36 -10.95 -9.81
C ALA A 109 -1.70 -11.45 -10.36
N GLY A 110 -1.77 -11.65 -11.68
CA GLY A 110 -3.00 -12.12 -12.32
C GLY A 110 -3.31 -13.58 -11.96
N PRO A 111 -4.47 -14.10 -12.35
CA PRO A 111 -4.90 -15.43 -11.96
C PRO A 111 -4.01 -16.50 -12.61
N LEU A 112 -3.77 -17.60 -11.88
CA LEU A 112 -3.08 -18.76 -12.40
C LEU A 112 -4.07 -19.66 -13.16
N ARG A 113 -3.83 -19.92 -14.44
CA ARG A 113 -4.59 -20.90 -15.24
C ARG A 113 -3.62 -21.80 -15.99
N ASP A 114 -3.80 -23.11 -15.86
CA ASP A 114 -2.96 -24.12 -16.51
C ASP A 114 -1.44 -23.93 -16.27
N GLY A 115 -1.07 -23.41 -15.10
CA GLY A 115 0.32 -23.15 -14.72
C GLY A 115 0.90 -21.80 -15.19
N GLU A 116 0.12 -20.99 -15.91
CA GLU A 116 0.53 -19.67 -16.41
C GLU A 116 -0.23 -18.54 -15.72
N ARG A 117 0.46 -17.43 -15.44
CA ARG A 117 -0.14 -16.21 -14.88
C ARG A 117 -0.70 -15.38 -16.03
N LEU A 118 -2.00 -15.10 -15.96
CA LEU A 118 -2.65 -14.18 -16.89
C LEU A 118 -2.39 -12.72 -16.52
N SER A 119 -2.77 -11.81 -17.41
CA SER A 119 -2.77 -10.37 -17.14
C SER A 119 -3.63 -10.03 -15.91
N ILE A 120 -3.18 -9.03 -15.15
CA ILE A 120 -3.90 -8.54 -13.97
C ILE A 120 -5.12 -7.74 -14.44
N ASP A 121 -6.27 -8.00 -13.83
CA ASP A 121 -7.50 -7.23 -14.05
C ASP A 121 -7.36 -5.81 -13.48
N SER A 122 -7.74 -4.79 -14.25
CA SER A 122 -7.69 -3.39 -13.82
C SER A 122 -8.61 -3.11 -12.62
N ASP A 123 -9.76 -3.79 -12.53
CA ASP A 123 -10.70 -3.65 -11.41
C ASP A 123 -10.09 -4.19 -10.11
N LEU A 124 -9.34 -5.30 -10.18
CA LEU A 124 -8.59 -5.83 -9.03
C LEU A 124 -7.55 -4.81 -8.57
N VAL A 125 -6.80 -4.21 -9.50
CA VAL A 125 -5.78 -3.22 -9.16
C VAL A 125 -6.39 -1.99 -8.50
N GLU A 126 -7.47 -1.45 -9.07
CA GLU A 126 -8.17 -0.29 -8.52
C GLU A 126 -8.78 -0.61 -7.14
N GLY A 127 -9.42 -1.76 -6.99
CA GLY A 127 -9.97 -2.24 -5.73
C GLY A 127 -8.90 -2.36 -4.64
N VAL A 128 -7.74 -2.93 -4.98
CA VAL A 128 -6.61 -3.06 -4.05
C VAL A 128 -6.07 -1.71 -3.61
N LEU A 129 -5.88 -0.77 -4.54
CA LEU A 129 -5.40 0.58 -4.23
C LEU A 129 -6.41 1.32 -3.34
N ARG A 130 -7.71 1.22 -3.64
CA ARG A 130 -8.78 1.83 -2.83
C ARG A 130 -8.84 1.24 -1.42
N GLY A 131 -8.78 -0.08 -1.29
CA GLY A 131 -8.75 -0.73 0.03
C GLY A 131 -7.51 -0.37 0.85
N LEU A 132 -6.35 -0.21 0.19
CA LEU A 132 -5.12 0.28 0.84
C LEU A 132 -5.32 1.71 1.37
N VAL A 133 -5.80 2.61 0.52
CA VAL A 133 -6.02 4.01 0.89
C VAL A 133 -7.07 4.12 2.00
N SER A 134 -8.18 3.38 1.88
CA SER A 134 -9.25 3.41 2.87
C SER A 134 -8.83 2.87 4.23
N ALA A 135 -8.05 1.80 4.26
CA ALA A 135 -7.61 1.20 5.51
C ALA A 135 -6.55 2.08 6.20
N TRP A 136 -5.59 2.63 5.44
CA TRP A 136 -4.38 3.22 6.02
C TRP A 136 -4.32 4.73 6.02
N ASP A 137 -5.19 5.42 5.25
CA ASP A 137 -5.18 6.87 5.07
C ASP A 137 -3.75 7.43 4.87
N PRO A 138 -3.01 6.93 3.85
CA PRO A 138 -1.62 7.34 3.65
C PRO A 138 -1.53 8.79 3.17
N ASP A 139 -0.32 9.35 3.06
CA ASP A 139 -0.15 10.64 2.38
C ASP A 139 -0.11 10.47 0.85
N SER A 140 0.48 9.34 0.40
CA SER A 140 0.35 8.87 -0.97
C SER A 140 0.49 7.35 -1.06
N ALA A 141 -0.11 6.79 -2.11
CA ALA A 141 -0.04 5.39 -2.50
C ALA A 141 -0.01 5.28 -4.03
N ALA A 142 0.61 4.24 -4.57
CA ALA A 142 0.59 3.99 -6.00
C ALA A 142 0.68 2.50 -6.31
N VAL A 143 0.27 2.13 -7.51
CA VAL A 143 0.49 0.83 -8.13
C VAL A 143 1.47 1.03 -9.28
N TYR A 144 2.55 0.26 -9.26
CA TYR A 144 3.61 0.30 -10.25
C TYR A 144 4.24 -1.07 -10.46
N ASP A 145 4.80 -1.28 -11.65
CA ASP A 145 5.73 -2.36 -11.98
C ASP A 145 7.18 -1.85 -11.88
N ASP A 146 8.14 -2.71 -12.23
CA ASP A 146 9.57 -2.38 -12.12
C ASP A 146 9.97 -1.22 -13.04
N ASP A 147 9.43 -1.15 -14.26
CA ASP A 147 9.72 -0.06 -15.21
C ASP A 147 9.20 1.29 -14.69
N ALA A 148 7.99 1.32 -14.13
CA ALA A 148 7.45 2.49 -13.45
C ALA A 148 8.24 2.87 -12.19
N ALA A 149 8.72 1.89 -11.43
CA ALA A 149 9.56 2.14 -10.26
C ALA A 149 10.87 2.82 -10.65
N VAL A 150 11.54 2.32 -11.70
CA VAL A 150 12.76 2.92 -12.26
C VAL A 150 12.50 4.33 -12.77
N ALA A 151 11.39 4.55 -13.50
CA ALA A 151 11.01 5.87 -13.99
C ALA A 151 10.71 6.88 -12.85
N ALA A 152 10.27 6.39 -11.69
CA ALA A 152 10.04 7.22 -10.51
C ALA A 152 11.29 7.55 -9.70
N GLU A 153 12.43 6.92 -9.98
CA GLU A 153 13.68 7.20 -9.30
C GLU A 153 14.16 8.65 -9.51
N GLY A 154 14.90 9.19 -8.54
CA GLY A 154 15.50 10.52 -8.64
C GLY A 154 14.57 11.71 -8.37
N ARG A 155 13.26 11.50 -8.16
CA ARG A 155 12.28 12.57 -7.86
C ARG A 155 12.37 13.16 -6.45
N GLY A 156 13.27 12.63 -5.62
CA GLY A 156 13.53 13.09 -4.27
C GLY A 156 12.92 12.18 -3.21
N LYS A 157 13.57 12.12 -2.05
CA LYS A 157 13.23 11.19 -0.96
C LYS A 157 11.84 11.45 -0.34
N PHE A 158 11.33 12.67 -0.51
CA PHE A 158 10.05 13.11 0.05
C PHE A 158 9.00 13.34 -1.04
N ALA A 159 9.24 12.96 -2.29
CA ALA A 159 8.20 13.02 -3.31
C ALA A 159 7.06 12.02 -3.00
N PRO A 160 5.82 12.30 -3.47
CA PRO A 160 4.77 11.29 -3.53
C PRO A 160 5.26 10.01 -4.22
N VAL A 161 4.81 8.85 -3.75
CA VAL A 161 4.95 7.59 -4.48
C VAL A 161 4.07 7.68 -5.73
N ILE A 162 4.64 7.36 -6.88
CA ILE A 162 4.01 7.51 -8.21
C ILE A 162 4.09 6.18 -8.95
N GLY A 163 3.03 5.89 -9.70
CA GLY A 163 2.88 4.73 -10.57
C GLY A 163 1.80 4.99 -11.61
N GLN A 164 1.49 3.99 -12.43
CA GLN A 164 0.43 4.03 -13.44
C GLN A 164 -0.94 4.40 -12.83
N ARG A 165 -1.18 3.97 -11.59
CA ARG A 165 -2.30 4.41 -10.76
C ARG A 165 -1.76 4.98 -9.47
N THR A 166 -2.06 6.24 -9.20
CA THR A 166 -1.54 6.97 -8.04
C THR A 166 -2.69 7.57 -7.26
N TRP A 167 -2.59 7.58 -5.94
CA TRP A 167 -3.48 8.35 -5.07
C TRP A 167 -2.63 9.29 -4.20
N VAL A 168 -3.08 10.54 -4.10
CA VAL A 168 -2.48 11.57 -3.23
C VAL A 168 -3.54 12.15 -2.31
N SER A 169 -3.18 12.33 -1.04
CA SER A 169 -4.06 12.95 -0.04
C SER A 169 -4.21 14.44 -0.30
N ASP A 170 -5.38 15.01 0.00
CA ASP A 170 -5.60 16.46 -0.01
C ASP A 170 -4.69 17.17 1.02
N ARG A 171 -4.10 16.44 1.99
CA ARG A 171 -3.07 16.94 2.91
C ARG A 171 -1.79 17.41 2.20
N LEU A 172 -1.51 16.86 1.01
CA LEU A 172 -0.35 17.23 0.19
C LEU A 172 -0.65 18.38 -0.79
N GLY A 173 -1.92 18.73 -0.96
CA GLY A 173 -2.40 19.68 -1.95
C GLY A 173 -3.55 19.11 -2.77
N ILE A 174 -4.24 19.98 -3.51
CA ILE A 174 -5.43 19.62 -4.29
C ILE A 174 -5.05 19.53 -5.76
N VAL A 175 -5.17 18.34 -6.36
CA VAL A 175 -5.02 18.15 -7.80
C VAL A 175 -6.29 18.62 -8.50
N GLN A 176 -6.23 19.81 -9.11
CA GLN A 176 -7.34 20.43 -9.85
C GLN A 176 -7.24 20.23 -11.35
N THR A 177 -6.02 20.11 -11.87
CA THR A 177 -5.73 19.92 -13.29
C THR A 177 -4.89 18.66 -13.50
N SER A 178 -4.97 18.08 -14.69
CA SER A 178 -4.13 16.96 -15.09
C SER A 178 -3.79 17.08 -16.57
N THR A 179 -2.79 16.32 -17.01
CA THR A 179 -2.53 16.15 -18.43
C THR A 179 -3.70 15.43 -19.11
N SER A 180 -3.79 15.51 -20.44
CA SER A 180 -4.87 14.87 -21.20
C SER A 180 -4.84 13.33 -21.14
N ARG A 181 -3.73 12.75 -20.68
CA ARG A 181 -3.53 11.30 -20.54
C ARG A 181 -3.72 10.78 -19.11
N VAL A 182 -4.14 11.65 -18.18
CA VAL A 182 -4.39 11.28 -16.78
C VAL A 182 -5.81 11.65 -16.40
N ARG A 183 -6.59 10.64 -16.02
CA ARG A 183 -7.92 10.81 -15.44
C ARG A 183 -7.79 11.05 -13.93
N VAL A 184 -8.43 12.11 -13.43
CA VAL A 184 -8.47 12.43 -12.01
C VAL A 184 -9.85 12.13 -11.43
N GLN A 185 -9.90 11.37 -10.33
CA GLN A 185 -11.13 11.05 -9.62
C GLN A 185 -10.99 11.37 -8.12
N PRO A 186 -11.94 12.09 -7.49
CA PRO A 186 -11.94 12.28 -6.05
C PRO A 186 -12.25 10.99 -5.29
N GLY A 187 -11.65 10.80 -4.13
CA GLY A 187 -12.01 9.74 -3.20
C GLY A 187 -11.09 9.66 -1.99
N ASN A 188 -11.65 9.21 -0.86
CA ASN A 188 -10.93 8.97 0.41
C ASN A 188 -10.14 10.20 0.92
N GLY A 189 -10.66 11.42 0.76
CA GLY A 189 -9.96 12.64 1.18
C GLY A 189 -8.73 12.98 0.34
N GLY A 190 -8.74 12.57 -0.93
CA GLY A 190 -7.67 12.81 -1.89
C GLY A 190 -8.12 12.61 -3.33
N ARG A 191 -7.14 12.41 -4.21
CA ARG A 191 -7.33 12.28 -5.66
C ARG A 191 -6.63 11.03 -6.17
N TYR A 192 -7.38 10.20 -6.91
CA TYR A 192 -6.84 9.14 -7.74
C TYR A 192 -6.46 9.71 -9.11
N LEU A 193 -5.21 9.53 -9.52
CA LEU A 193 -4.66 9.82 -10.82
C LEU A 193 -4.44 8.49 -11.55
N ILE A 194 -5.16 8.30 -12.65
CA ILE A 194 -5.15 7.06 -13.43
C ILE A 194 -4.62 7.41 -14.82
N ALA A 195 -3.41 6.95 -15.12
CA ALA A 195 -2.83 7.11 -16.45
C ALA A 195 -3.61 6.27 -17.48
N ASP A 196 -3.62 6.76 -18.72
CA ASP A 196 -4.17 6.06 -19.87
C ASP A 196 -3.48 4.69 -20.05
N GLU A 197 -4.28 3.62 -20.15
CA GLU A 197 -3.78 2.23 -20.25
C GLU A 197 -3.01 1.96 -21.55
N THR A 198 -3.06 2.86 -22.53
CA THR A 198 -2.26 2.79 -23.76
C THR A 198 -0.81 3.25 -23.59
N LEU A 199 -0.47 3.88 -22.46
CA LEU A 199 0.89 4.30 -22.16
C LEU A 199 1.72 3.12 -21.64
N ASP A 200 3.00 3.11 -21.98
CA ASP A 200 3.98 2.30 -21.25
C ASP A 200 4.17 2.83 -19.83
N SER A 201 4.74 1.98 -18.97
CA SER A 201 4.90 2.24 -17.53
C SER A 201 5.70 3.51 -17.22
N ALA A 202 6.74 3.82 -17.99
CA ALA A 202 7.55 5.02 -17.78
C ALA A 202 6.79 6.28 -18.20
N SER A 203 6.17 6.26 -19.39
CA SER A 203 5.35 7.36 -19.91
C SER A 203 4.16 7.66 -18.99
N ALA A 204 3.48 6.62 -18.48
CA ALA A 204 2.38 6.78 -17.51
C ALA A 204 2.84 7.51 -16.23
N VAL A 205 4.02 7.13 -15.74
CA VAL A 205 4.62 7.71 -14.55
C VAL A 205 5.03 9.18 -14.76
N ASP A 206 5.53 9.54 -15.94
CA ASP A 206 5.85 10.92 -16.30
C ASP A 206 4.61 11.80 -16.43
N GLU A 207 3.53 11.28 -17.04
CA GLU A 207 2.25 12.00 -17.17
C GLU A 207 1.59 12.26 -15.81
N VAL A 208 1.63 11.27 -14.91
CA VAL A 208 1.16 11.43 -13.53
C VAL A 208 2.02 12.45 -12.78
N TRP A 209 3.34 12.39 -12.92
CA TRP A 209 4.23 13.35 -12.28
C TRP A 209 4.02 14.78 -12.79
N ALA A 210 3.91 14.97 -14.10
CA ALA A 210 3.61 16.27 -14.70
C ALA A 210 2.28 16.85 -14.18
N SER A 211 1.27 15.99 -14.02
CA SER A 211 0.00 16.37 -13.40
C SER A 211 0.19 16.82 -11.95
N LEU A 212 0.98 16.11 -11.15
CA LEU A 212 1.27 16.52 -9.77
C LEU A 212 2.05 17.83 -9.68
N GLN A 213 3.06 18.02 -10.53
CA GLN A 213 3.86 19.25 -10.60
C GLN A 213 3.02 20.47 -10.98
N ALA A 214 2.07 20.32 -11.92
CA ALA A 214 1.18 21.40 -12.34
C ALA A 214 0.25 21.89 -11.21
N ASN A 215 0.13 21.13 -10.11
CA ASN A 215 -0.68 21.47 -8.95
C ASN A 215 0.17 21.65 -7.67
N ASP A 216 1.48 21.83 -7.81
CA ASP A 216 2.44 21.99 -6.71
C ASP A 216 2.46 20.82 -5.69
N VAL A 217 1.94 19.63 -6.06
CA VAL A 217 1.94 18.43 -5.21
C VAL A 217 3.24 17.65 -5.43
N THR A 218 4.37 18.20 -4.99
CA THR A 218 5.70 17.64 -5.30
C THR A 218 6.46 17.09 -4.10
N GLU A 219 6.04 17.41 -2.88
CA GLU A 219 6.73 17.00 -1.65
C GLU A 219 5.75 16.63 -0.53
N ILE A 220 6.09 15.59 0.23
CA ILE A 220 5.43 15.17 1.46
C ILE A 220 6.02 15.96 2.62
N HIS A 221 5.36 17.05 2.98
CA HIS A 221 5.69 17.82 4.18
C HIS A 221 5.20 17.07 5.42
N ARG A 222 6.14 16.45 6.16
CA ARG A 222 5.79 15.83 7.44
C ARG A 222 5.32 16.88 8.42
N ALA A 223 4.25 16.58 9.16
CA ALA A 223 3.87 17.38 10.31
C ALA A 223 5.08 17.48 11.26
N VAL A 224 5.59 18.70 11.44
CA VAL A 224 6.49 18.99 12.56
C VAL A 224 5.63 18.82 13.80
N SER A 225 5.83 17.74 14.56
CA SER A 225 5.16 17.58 15.84
C SER A 225 5.47 18.82 16.69
N VAL A 226 4.47 19.68 16.87
CA VAL A 226 4.53 20.74 17.87
C VAL A 226 4.61 20.01 19.21
N ARG A 227 5.75 20.17 19.89
CA ARG A 227 6.01 19.61 21.22
C ARG A 227 5.09 20.21 22.27
#